data_AF-A0A0D0VTJ6-F1
#
_entry.id   AF-A0A0D0VTJ6-F1
#
_cell.length_a   1.000
_cell.length_b   1.000
_cell.length_c   1.000
_cell.angle_alpha   90.00
_cell.angle_beta   90.00
_cell.angle_gamma   90.00
#
_symmetry.space_group_name_H-M   'P 1'
#
loop_
_entity.id
_entity.type
_entity.pdbx_description
1 polymer ?
#
loop_
_entity_poly.entity_id
_entity_poly.type
_entity_poly.pdbx_seq_one_letter_code
_entity_poly.pdbx_strand_id
1 'polypeptide(L)'
;MLATNLISLVLVLPTLALARHNSPLDGHSPSRRHHHARAASFALEHASPASHELLGRTYHGAIEQKMARKRAGKNLAKRAADGSQCRVRGQSYVPTGVSSTSAISSTAASSTASSSSTDSVTSTSDWVDSSSSIVSTSTSGESIPTTSTSIDNQQNWAEATSSAEQAAATSASSFSSSSGSGTSIVSYSGLTPNGNKAGVSAGDSLPWVASKLGWWYDWSATPSGDCGSAVTVPMLWGGGIADATDAARLVAFEALGHTPSYIIGFEEPDCAAGSGSSGLDVATGIALWDSLVAPKGEAGAILVGPSMCKQAAESGWLGPFMEGVSRKPDIMNIHVNKNNAAGIMTDIDHYWNTYGLPIWVTEFACVDDSTDFIPCTDQDEINAFIHTAVDIFETDSRIAGYAYSNGYGLSENWMMVKDGQLSESGQTYLAAISKYH
;
A
#
# COMPACT_ATOMS: atom_id res chain seq x y z
N MET A 1 35.57 68.44 -27.13
CA MET A 1 36.72 68.50 -26.20
C MET A 1 36.96 67.09 -25.69
N LEU A 2 38.22 66.64 -25.54
CA LEU A 2 38.66 65.39 -24.85
C LEU A 2 37.97 64.09 -25.34
N ALA A 3 38.57 63.17 -26.10
CA ALA A 3 39.99 62.78 -26.25
C ALA A 3 40.57 62.26 -24.91
N THR A 4 41.24 61.09 -24.78
CA THR A 4 41.99 60.24 -25.75
C THR A 4 42.25 58.81 -25.22
N ASN A 5 42.33 57.79 -26.10
CA ASN A 5 43.38 56.71 -26.21
C ASN A 5 43.67 55.74 -25.02
N LEU A 6 44.37 54.57 -25.10
CA LEU A 6 44.67 53.59 -26.18
C LEU A 6 45.07 52.20 -25.57
N ILE A 7 44.71 51.08 -26.24
CA ILE A 7 45.55 49.91 -26.67
C ILE A 7 46.67 49.30 -25.77
N SER A 8 46.41 48.06 -25.31
CA SER A 8 47.16 46.77 -25.51
C SER A 8 48.59 46.45 -24.98
N LEU A 9 48.88 45.12 -25.04
CA LEU A 9 50.14 44.35 -24.89
C LEU A 9 50.68 44.10 -23.44
N VAL A 10 51.44 43.02 -23.13
CA VAL A 10 51.42 41.57 -23.49
C VAL A 10 52.58 40.82 -22.78
N LEU A 11 52.35 39.55 -22.36
CA LEU A 11 53.33 38.51 -21.97
C LEU A 11 54.38 38.79 -20.85
N VAL A 12 54.66 37.78 -20.02
CA VAL A 12 55.87 36.91 -20.08
C VAL A 12 55.80 35.81 -19.00
N LEU A 13 56.20 34.58 -19.36
CA LEU A 13 56.45 33.44 -18.46
C LEU A 13 57.95 33.10 -18.47
N PRO A 14 58.50 32.56 -17.37
CA PRO A 14 59.05 31.19 -17.39
C PRO A 14 58.70 30.40 -16.09
N THR A 15 58.39 29.09 -16.03
CA THR A 15 58.88 27.84 -16.67
C THR A 15 60.17 27.21 -16.10
N LEU A 16 60.01 26.17 -15.26
CA LEU A 16 60.89 25.02 -14.95
C LEU A 16 60.02 24.02 -14.13
N ALA A 17 59.84 22.71 -14.38
CA ALA A 17 60.60 21.63 -15.05
C ALA A 17 61.81 21.13 -14.22
N LEU A 18 62.07 19.82 -13.98
CA LEU A 18 61.53 18.51 -14.41
C LEU A 18 61.30 17.60 -13.15
N ALA A 19 61.00 16.27 -13.13
CA ALA A 19 61.12 15.15 -14.10
C ALA A 19 60.13 13.97 -13.85
N ARG A 20 60.24 12.90 -14.67
CA ARG A 20 59.35 11.71 -14.74
C ARG A 20 59.92 10.48 -14.00
N HIS A 21 59.09 9.46 -13.72
CA HIS A 21 59.16 8.14 -14.41
C HIS A 21 57.93 7.23 -14.08
N ASN A 22 57.78 6.09 -14.78
CA ASN A 22 56.56 5.26 -14.83
C ASN A 22 56.65 3.94 -14.04
N SER A 23 55.53 3.51 -13.43
CA SER A 23 54.92 2.14 -13.41
C SER A 23 55.73 0.88 -12.97
N PRO A 24 55.09 -0.28 -12.69
CA PRO A 24 53.80 -0.56 -12.01
C PRO A 24 53.88 -1.75 -10.98
N LEU A 25 52.71 -2.19 -10.48
CA LEU A 25 52.37 -3.50 -9.84
C LEU A 25 52.53 -3.71 -8.30
N ASP A 26 51.65 -4.62 -7.83
CA ASP A 26 51.59 -5.43 -6.61
C ASP A 26 51.49 -4.80 -5.19
N GLY A 27 50.78 -5.51 -4.28
CA GLY A 27 51.18 -5.53 -2.86
C GLY A 27 50.19 -5.24 -1.72
N HIS A 28 49.05 -5.95 -1.64
CA HIS A 28 48.31 -6.27 -0.38
C HIS A 28 47.76 -5.17 0.58
N SER A 29 46.70 -5.56 1.29
CA SER A 29 46.17 -4.87 2.49
C SER A 29 47.03 -5.16 3.73
N PRO A 30 47.08 -4.24 4.71
CA PRO A 30 46.69 -4.68 6.05
C PRO A 30 45.85 -3.69 6.90
N SER A 31 45.12 -4.29 7.83
CA SER A 31 44.14 -3.76 8.77
C SER A 31 44.62 -2.75 9.84
N ARG A 32 43.75 -1.76 10.15
CA ARG A 32 43.39 -1.25 11.51
C ARG A 32 41.91 -0.83 11.46
N ARG A 33 40.97 -1.12 12.37
CA ARG A 33 40.89 -1.37 13.84
C ARG A 33 40.92 -0.13 14.76
N HIS A 34 39.82 -0.01 15.52
CA HIS A 34 39.58 0.74 16.78
C HIS A 34 39.43 2.27 16.75
N HIS A 35 38.17 2.73 16.90
CA HIS A 35 37.73 3.59 18.02
C HIS A 35 36.33 3.07 18.44
N HIS A 36 36.17 2.42 19.60
CA HIS A 36 36.06 2.97 20.97
C HIS A 36 34.64 3.47 21.32
N ALA A 37 33.85 2.56 21.92
CA ALA A 37 32.56 2.90 22.53
C ALA A 37 32.74 3.63 23.87
N ARG A 38 31.73 4.43 24.25
CA ARG A 38 31.54 4.97 25.60
C ARG A 38 30.25 4.41 26.19
N ALA A 39 30.38 3.60 27.24
CA ALA A 39 29.30 3.38 28.20
C ALA A 39 29.56 4.30 29.41
N ALA A 40 28.52 4.99 29.88
CA ALA A 40 28.61 5.84 31.06
C ALA A 40 27.84 5.19 32.22
N SER A 41 28.55 4.85 33.30
CA SER A 41 27.97 4.32 34.52
C SER A 41 28.11 5.35 35.63
N PHE A 42 27.01 5.73 36.30
CA PHE A 42 27.01 6.25 37.68
C PHE A 42 25.58 6.34 38.24
N ALA A 43 25.51 6.44 39.58
CA ALA A 43 24.30 6.59 40.42
C ALA A 43 23.38 5.34 40.51
N LEU A 44 22.85 4.95 41.67
CA LEU A 44 23.28 5.23 43.06
C LEU A 44 22.62 4.19 44.00
N GLU A 45 23.39 3.45 44.79
CA GLU A 45 22.82 2.57 45.83
C GLU A 45 22.39 3.37 47.06
N HIS A 46 21.12 3.27 47.47
CA HIS A 46 20.65 3.49 48.85
C HIS A 46 19.21 2.95 49.03
N ALA A 47 19.06 1.74 49.61
CA ALA A 47 17.79 1.24 50.10
C ALA A 47 18.01 0.18 51.20
N SER A 48 17.21 0.24 52.27
CA SER A 48 17.18 -0.77 53.34
C SER A 48 15.80 -1.46 53.33
N PRO A 49 15.67 -2.74 53.72
CA PRO A 49 14.44 -3.50 53.49
C PRO A 49 13.45 -3.45 54.67
N ALA A 50 12.14 -3.51 54.39
CA ALA A 50 11.19 -4.43 55.06
C ALA A 50 9.75 -4.33 54.52
N SER A 51 9.13 -5.50 54.33
CA SER A 51 7.70 -5.83 54.48
C SER A 51 6.60 -4.78 54.21
N HIS A 52 5.72 -5.10 53.25
CA HIS A 52 4.38 -5.57 53.66
C HIS A 52 3.80 -6.61 52.68
N GLU A 53 3.17 -7.65 53.22
CA GLU A 53 2.36 -8.61 52.46
C GLU A 53 0.92 -8.10 52.30
N LEU A 54 0.22 -8.50 51.22
CA LEU A 54 -1.20 -8.89 51.23
C LEU A 54 -1.72 -9.42 49.87
N LEU A 55 -1.97 -10.74 49.82
CA LEU A 55 -3.02 -11.44 49.03
C LEU A 55 -3.34 -10.99 47.58
N GLY A 56 -2.63 -11.58 46.60
CA GLY A 56 -3.14 -11.75 45.24
C GLY A 56 -3.87 -13.10 45.06
N ARG A 57 -5.05 -13.12 44.43
CA ARG A 57 -5.76 -14.37 44.11
C ARG A 57 -5.03 -15.16 43.00
N THR A 58 -4.95 -16.48 43.15
CA THR A 58 -4.38 -17.37 42.14
C THR A 58 -5.32 -17.59 40.96
N TYR A 59 -4.80 -17.38 39.74
CA TYR A 59 -5.39 -17.86 38.48
C TYR A 59 -4.30 -18.64 37.73
N HIS A 60 -4.61 -19.85 37.28
CA HIS A 60 -3.59 -20.76 36.76
C HIS A 60 -3.38 -20.64 35.24
N GLY A 61 -2.12 -20.54 34.81
CA GLY A 61 -1.65 -21.25 33.61
C GLY A 61 -1.79 -20.56 32.25
N ALA A 62 -1.57 -19.25 32.15
CA ALA A 62 -1.45 -18.59 30.85
C ALA A 62 -0.17 -19.02 30.09
N ILE A 63 -0.35 -19.49 28.85
CA ILE A 63 0.62 -19.50 27.71
C ILE A 63 1.95 -20.27 27.88
N GLU A 64 2.73 -20.11 28.95
CA GLU A 64 4.10 -20.65 29.04
C GLU A 64 4.19 -22.18 28.94
N GLN A 65 3.21 -22.92 29.47
CA GLN A 65 3.15 -24.37 29.32
C GLN A 65 2.91 -24.83 27.86
N LYS A 66 2.34 -23.97 26.99
CA LYS A 66 2.26 -24.23 25.55
C LYS A 66 3.61 -23.99 24.86
N MET A 67 4.35 -22.96 25.25
CA MET A 67 5.72 -22.71 24.77
C MET A 67 6.67 -23.87 25.10
N ALA A 68 6.62 -24.37 26.35
CA ALA A 68 7.50 -25.44 26.83
C ALA A 68 7.42 -26.73 26.00
N ARG A 69 6.24 -27.10 25.49
CA ARG A 69 6.06 -28.30 24.65
C ARG A 69 6.71 -28.21 23.26
N LYS A 70 7.10 -27.02 22.79
CA LYS A 70 7.77 -26.84 21.48
C LYS A 70 9.29 -27.10 21.53
N ARG A 71 9.88 -27.35 22.71
CA ARG A 71 11.30 -27.70 22.91
C ARG A 71 11.57 -29.20 23.14
N ALA A 72 10.56 -30.06 23.15
CA ALA A 72 10.75 -31.50 23.03
C ALA A 72 10.97 -31.87 21.55
N GLY A 73 12.14 -32.42 21.22
CA GLY A 73 12.62 -32.50 19.84
C GLY A 73 11.81 -33.43 18.92
N LYS A 74 11.54 -32.97 17.69
CA LYS A 74 11.16 -33.85 16.57
C LYS A 74 12.45 -34.32 15.88
N ASN A 75 12.66 -35.63 15.80
CA ASN A 75 13.78 -36.21 15.07
C ASN A 75 13.62 -36.00 13.56
N LEU A 76 14.42 -35.10 12.99
CA LEU A 76 14.52 -34.95 11.54
C LEU A 76 15.26 -36.15 10.94
N ALA A 77 14.58 -36.94 10.12
CA ALA A 77 15.18 -38.07 9.42
C ALA A 77 16.20 -37.57 8.37
N LYS A 78 17.50 -37.72 8.67
CA LYS A 78 18.56 -37.49 7.68
C LYS A 78 18.40 -38.47 6.51
N ARG A 79 17.88 -38.01 5.38
CA ARG A 79 18.09 -38.69 4.09
C ARG A 79 19.56 -38.51 3.71
N ALA A 80 20.27 -39.62 3.54
CA ALA A 80 21.59 -39.58 2.91
C ALA A 80 21.38 -39.32 1.41
N ALA A 81 21.98 -38.25 0.88
CA ALA A 81 22.08 -38.03 -0.55
C ALA A 81 23.27 -38.83 -1.09
N ASP A 82 23.05 -39.63 -2.14
CA ASP A 82 24.14 -40.31 -2.83
C ASP A 82 24.91 -39.30 -3.70
N GLY A 83 26.20 -39.10 -3.39
CA GLY A 83 27.08 -38.22 -4.13
C GLY A 83 27.36 -38.68 -5.57
N SER A 84 27.05 -39.93 -5.93
CA SER A 84 27.23 -40.46 -7.29
C SER A 84 26.37 -39.76 -8.36
N GLN A 85 25.29 -39.09 -7.95
CA GLN A 85 24.31 -38.48 -8.86
C GLN A 85 24.50 -36.95 -9.04
N CYS A 86 25.57 -36.36 -8.49
CA CYS A 86 25.82 -34.92 -8.57
C CYS A 86 26.63 -34.53 -9.82
N ARG A 87 26.01 -33.74 -10.72
CA ARG A 87 26.62 -33.23 -11.96
C ARG A 87 27.71 -32.19 -11.69
N VAL A 88 28.87 -32.34 -12.34
CA VAL A 88 29.95 -31.34 -12.32
C VAL A 88 29.55 -30.07 -13.10
N ARG A 89 29.78 -28.91 -12.50
CA ARG A 89 29.45 -27.59 -13.07
C ARG A 89 30.35 -27.30 -14.29
N GLY A 90 29.76 -26.99 -15.45
CA GLY A 90 30.48 -26.54 -16.65
C GLY A 90 30.44 -27.46 -17.88
N GLN A 91 29.79 -28.64 -17.81
CA GLN A 91 29.61 -29.50 -18.99
C GLN A 91 28.29 -29.22 -19.71
N SER A 92 28.34 -29.04 -21.04
CA SER A 92 27.18 -28.90 -21.92
C SER A 92 26.50 -30.26 -22.19
N TYR A 93 25.20 -30.24 -22.48
CA TYR A 93 24.40 -31.44 -22.74
C TYR A 93 23.86 -31.43 -24.18
N VAL A 94 23.89 -32.58 -24.84
CA VAL A 94 23.24 -32.81 -26.14
C VAL A 94 22.23 -33.96 -25.95
N PRO A 95 20.92 -33.75 -26.19
CA PRO A 95 19.93 -34.82 -26.09
C PRO A 95 20.09 -35.81 -27.25
N THR A 96 20.25 -37.10 -26.96
CA THR A 96 20.26 -38.16 -27.97
C THR A 96 18.89 -38.79 -28.13
N GLY A 97 18.24 -38.57 -29.29
CA GLY A 97 17.25 -39.51 -29.83
C GLY A 97 15.77 -39.13 -29.75
N VAL A 98 15.36 -38.17 -30.58
CA VAL A 98 14.06 -38.25 -31.30
C VAL A 98 14.33 -37.92 -32.77
N SER A 99 13.75 -38.68 -33.70
CA SER A 99 14.01 -38.56 -35.14
C SER A 99 13.30 -37.37 -35.78
N SER A 100 13.99 -36.60 -36.62
CA SER A 100 13.40 -35.54 -37.44
C SER A 100 14.01 -35.46 -38.85
N THR A 101 13.73 -36.46 -39.69
CA THR A 101 14.08 -36.43 -41.12
C THR A 101 13.00 -35.71 -41.94
N SER A 102 13.24 -34.44 -42.28
CA SER A 102 12.92 -33.87 -43.61
C SER A 102 13.48 -32.45 -43.72
N ALA A 103 13.87 -32.06 -44.94
CA ALA A 103 14.61 -30.83 -45.20
C ALA A 103 13.83 -29.86 -46.10
N ILE A 104 13.96 -28.57 -45.77
CA ILE A 104 14.05 -27.41 -46.68
C ILE A 104 13.10 -27.39 -47.89
N SER A 105 12.21 -26.40 -47.92
CA SER A 105 11.99 -25.59 -49.14
C SER A 105 11.50 -24.20 -48.79
N SER A 106 12.11 -23.19 -49.42
CA SER A 106 11.82 -21.77 -49.24
C SER A 106 11.68 -21.09 -50.59
N THR A 107 10.54 -20.47 -50.84
CA THR A 107 10.36 -19.50 -51.94
C THR A 107 9.41 -18.40 -51.47
N ALA A 108 9.69 -17.17 -51.88
CA ALA A 108 8.83 -16.02 -51.66
C ALA A 108 8.48 -15.39 -53.01
N ALA A 109 7.22 -15.00 -53.19
CA ALA A 109 6.77 -14.17 -54.29
C ALA A 109 5.46 -13.46 -53.91
N SER A 110 5.36 -12.17 -54.21
CA SER A 110 4.14 -11.37 -54.08
C SER A 110 3.78 -10.78 -55.44
N SER A 111 2.52 -10.92 -55.88
CA SER A 111 1.91 -9.97 -56.83
C SER A 111 0.39 -10.16 -56.99
N THR A 112 -0.38 -9.29 -56.34
CA THR A 112 -1.48 -8.47 -56.88
C THR A 112 -2.44 -9.01 -57.97
N ALA A 113 -3.75 -8.84 -57.66
CA ALA A 113 -4.80 -8.18 -58.46
C ALA A 113 -5.91 -9.01 -59.15
N SER A 114 -7.17 -8.62 -58.83
CA SER A 114 -8.37 -8.59 -59.70
C SER A 114 -8.99 -9.93 -60.16
N SER A 115 -10.32 -10.07 -60.35
CA SER A 115 -11.47 -9.17 -60.09
C SER A 115 -12.80 -9.97 -60.15
N SER A 116 -13.89 -9.36 -59.62
CA SER A 116 -15.33 -9.43 -60.02
C SER A 116 -15.82 -10.51 -61.03
N SER A 117 -17.04 -11.07 -60.97
CA SER A 117 -18.32 -10.57 -60.42
C SER A 117 -19.40 -11.69 -60.31
N THR A 118 -20.52 -11.40 -59.62
CA THR A 118 -21.90 -11.94 -59.82
C THR A 118 -22.12 -13.46 -59.68
N ASP A 119 -23.28 -14.00 -59.32
CA ASP A 119 -24.68 -13.54 -59.49
C ASP A 119 -25.52 -13.52 -58.20
N SER A 120 -26.72 -12.90 -58.30
CA SER A 120 -27.76 -12.85 -57.27
C SER A 120 -29.05 -13.54 -57.73
N VAL A 121 -29.75 -14.22 -56.81
CA VAL A 121 -31.15 -14.65 -56.99
C VAL A 121 -31.94 -14.40 -55.71
N THR A 122 -33.17 -13.90 -55.86
CA THR A 122 -34.04 -13.39 -54.77
C THR A 122 -35.31 -14.24 -54.64
N SER A 123 -35.73 -14.55 -53.42
CA SER A 123 -37.14 -14.70 -52.94
C SER A 123 -37.11 -14.86 -51.41
N THR A 124 -37.81 -14.14 -50.51
CA THR A 124 -39.14 -13.49 -50.42
C THR A 124 -40.32 -14.42 -50.08
N SER A 125 -41.24 -13.91 -49.25
CA SER A 125 -42.56 -14.45 -48.83
C SER A 125 -42.57 -15.63 -47.83
N ASP A 126 -43.53 -15.76 -46.89
CA ASP A 126 -44.33 -14.74 -46.17
C ASP A 126 -45.01 -15.34 -44.89
N TRP A 127 -45.81 -14.52 -44.19
CA TRP A 127 -46.49 -14.83 -42.91
C TRP A 127 -47.70 -15.78 -42.99
N VAL A 128 -47.85 -16.65 -41.97
CA VAL A 128 -49.07 -16.96 -41.15
C VAL A 128 -48.58 -17.89 -40.00
N ASP A 129 -48.94 -17.79 -38.71
CA ASP A 129 -50.10 -17.32 -37.91
C ASP A 129 -51.05 -18.43 -37.39
N SER A 130 -51.54 -18.19 -36.16
CA SER A 130 -52.75 -18.74 -35.52
C SER A 130 -52.77 -20.12 -34.83
N SER A 131 -53.18 -20.04 -33.54
CA SER A 131 -54.19 -20.88 -32.87
C SER A 131 -53.83 -22.30 -32.32
N SER A 132 -54.39 -22.77 -31.19
CA SER A 132 -55.20 -22.08 -30.14
C SER A 132 -55.53 -22.92 -28.89
N SER A 133 -55.42 -22.32 -27.69
CA SER A 133 -56.42 -22.30 -26.58
C SER A 133 -56.83 -23.58 -25.80
N ILE A 134 -57.65 -23.34 -24.73
CA ILE A 134 -58.44 -24.29 -23.89
C ILE A 134 -57.62 -25.03 -22.81
N VAL A 135 -57.96 -25.09 -21.50
CA VAL A 135 -58.98 -24.47 -20.58
C VAL A 135 -58.47 -24.71 -19.12
N SER A 136 -58.54 -23.83 -18.11
CA SER A 136 -59.68 -23.46 -17.19
C SER A 136 -60.26 -24.67 -16.39
N THR A 137 -60.85 -24.66 -15.18
CA THR A 137 -61.15 -23.72 -14.04
C THR A 137 -61.75 -24.61 -12.90
N SER A 138 -61.98 -24.26 -11.62
CA SER A 138 -61.77 -23.12 -10.69
C SER A 138 -62.14 -23.55 -9.24
N THR A 139 -62.15 -22.62 -8.26
CA THR A 139 -63.05 -22.58 -7.04
C THR A 139 -62.86 -23.65 -5.93
N SER A 140 -63.19 -23.45 -4.64
CA SER A 140 -63.64 -22.26 -3.85
C SER A 140 -63.66 -22.53 -2.32
N GLY A 141 -63.53 -21.48 -1.49
CA GLY A 141 -64.09 -21.39 -0.12
C GLY A 141 -63.25 -21.95 1.05
N GLU A 142 -63.42 -21.51 2.32
CA GLU A 142 -64.21 -20.36 2.83
C GLU A 142 -63.83 -19.94 4.29
N SER A 143 -64.19 -18.70 4.67
CA SER A 143 -64.48 -18.17 6.03
C SER A 143 -63.44 -18.14 7.20
N ILE A 144 -63.10 -16.88 7.55
CA ILE A 144 -62.81 -16.26 8.89
C ILE A 144 -63.93 -16.51 9.95
N PRO A 145 -63.85 -16.11 11.27
CA PRO A 145 -63.06 -15.05 11.96
C PRO A 145 -62.38 -15.54 13.30
N THR A 146 -61.95 -14.79 14.34
CA THR A 146 -62.29 -13.44 14.90
C THR A 146 -61.27 -12.93 15.95
N THR A 147 -61.24 -11.61 16.24
CA THR A 147 -60.74 -10.88 17.46
C THR A 147 -59.31 -11.15 17.99
N SER A 148 -58.40 -10.19 18.23
CA SER A 148 -58.46 -8.86 18.89
C SER A 148 -58.42 -8.86 20.43
N THR A 149 -57.26 -8.52 21.01
CA THR A 149 -57.12 -7.70 22.24
C THR A 149 -55.76 -7.02 22.26
N SER A 150 -55.74 -5.70 22.52
CA SER A 150 -54.52 -4.98 22.91
C SER A 150 -54.33 -5.08 24.43
N ILE A 151 -53.11 -5.23 24.91
CA ILE A 151 -52.76 -4.96 26.32
C ILE A 151 -51.53 -4.06 26.36
N ASP A 152 -51.69 -2.94 27.05
CA ASP A 152 -50.65 -1.97 27.41
C ASP A 152 -49.84 -2.50 28.61
N ASN A 153 -48.55 -2.17 28.67
CA ASN A 153 -47.83 -2.17 29.94
C ASN A 153 -46.65 -1.18 29.92
N GLN A 154 -46.95 0.12 29.96
CA GLN A 154 -46.02 1.10 30.54
C GLN A 154 -45.52 0.61 31.91
N GLN A 155 -44.23 0.80 32.20
CA GLN A 155 -43.79 0.94 33.59
C GLN A 155 -42.97 2.21 33.76
N ASN A 156 -43.66 3.22 34.28
CA ASN A 156 -43.13 4.53 34.63
C ASN A 156 -42.40 4.46 35.98
N TRP A 157 -41.26 5.15 36.10
CA TRP A 157 -40.68 5.53 37.39
C TRP A 157 -40.23 6.98 37.30
N ALA A 158 -40.85 7.83 38.13
CA ALA A 158 -40.71 9.27 38.07
C ALA A 158 -39.68 9.81 39.08
N GLU A 159 -38.99 10.87 38.65
CA GLU A 159 -38.47 12.01 39.41
C GLU A 159 -37.85 11.84 40.81
N ALA A 160 -36.64 12.39 40.94
CA ALA A 160 -36.20 13.04 42.17
C ALA A 160 -35.67 14.44 41.81
N THR A 161 -36.35 15.49 42.28
CA THR A 161 -36.05 16.90 41.96
C THR A 161 -35.00 17.49 42.91
N SER A 162 -34.02 18.24 42.39
CA SER A 162 -33.34 19.29 43.16
C SER A 162 -32.80 20.40 42.26
N SER A 163 -33.32 21.62 42.43
CA SER A 163 -32.95 22.80 41.64
C SER A 163 -31.94 23.68 42.38
N ALA A 164 -31.00 24.30 41.65
CA ALA A 164 -30.31 25.51 42.07
C ALA A 164 -29.80 26.30 40.86
N GLU A 165 -30.32 27.51 40.66
CA GLU A 165 -29.89 28.42 39.60
C GLU A 165 -28.75 29.35 40.06
N GLN A 166 -27.82 29.66 39.17
CA GLN A 166 -27.37 31.05 39.00
C GLN A 166 -26.94 31.27 37.54
N ALA A 167 -26.94 32.52 37.07
CA ALA A 167 -26.99 32.85 35.63
C ALA A 167 -26.00 33.96 35.22
N ALA A 168 -26.11 34.35 33.94
CA ALA A 168 -25.35 35.38 33.21
C ALA A 168 -23.94 34.95 32.73
N ALA A 169 -23.42 35.45 31.59
CA ALA A 169 -23.95 36.50 30.70
C ALA A 169 -23.84 36.14 29.20
N THR A 170 -24.64 36.82 28.38
CA THR A 170 -24.80 36.61 26.94
C THR A 170 -23.67 37.20 26.09
N SER A 171 -23.40 36.58 24.95
CA SER A 171 -22.94 37.26 23.73
C SER A 171 -23.55 36.55 22.53
N ALA A 172 -24.32 37.27 21.71
CA ALA A 172 -25.08 36.69 20.60
C ALA A 172 -24.45 37.05 19.25
N SER A 173 -24.20 36.04 18.42
CA SER A 173 -23.98 36.18 16.98
C SER A 173 -25.05 35.38 16.24
N SER A 174 -25.71 36.03 15.28
CA SER A 174 -26.92 35.52 14.63
C SER A 174 -26.59 34.60 13.45
N PHE A 175 -26.80 33.29 13.62
CA PHE A 175 -26.77 32.33 12.52
C PHE A 175 -28.20 32.11 11.98
N SER A 176 -28.44 32.52 10.74
CA SER A 176 -29.71 32.21 10.06
C SER A 176 -29.70 30.75 9.60
N SER A 177 -30.69 29.98 10.04
CA SER A 177 -30.84 28.57 9.67
C SER A 177 -31.36 28.41 8.24
N SER A 178 -30.48 28.19 7.27
CA SER A 178 -30.85 27.70 5.94
C SER A 178 -30.73 26.17 5.89
N SER A 179 -31.85 25.47 6.10
CA SER A 179 -31.92 24.02 5.97
C SER A 179 -31.67 23.59 4.53
N GLY A 180 -30.48 23.02 4.26
CA GLY A 180 -30.11 22.50 2.94
C GLY A 180 -29.35 21.19 3.08
N SER A 181 -30.01 20.08 2.76
CA SER A 181 -29.37 18.76 2.63
C SER A 181 -28.55 18.71 1.34
N GLY A 182 -27.37 19.32 1.37
CA GLY A 182 -26.34 19.16 0.34
C GLY A 182 -25.17 18.36 0.92
N THR A 183 -24.92 17.17 0.39
CA THR A 183 -23.67 16.45 0.65
C THR A 183 -22.55 17.22 -0.02
N SER A 184 -21.90 18.12 0.71
CA SER A 184 -20.78 18.91 0.22
C SER A 184 -19.65 17.96 -0.17
N ILE A 185 -19.47 17.74 -1.48
CA ILE A 185 -18.34 16.97 -2.02
C ILE A 185 -17.07 17.67 -1.55
N VAL A 186 -16.32 17.02 -0.66
CA VAL A 186 -15.08 17.57 -0.13
C VAL A 186 -14.03 17.48 -1.23
N SER A 187 -13.85 18.60 -1.94
CA SER A 187 -12.90 18.65 -3.06
C SER A 187 -11.49 18.71 -2.51
N TYR A 188 -10.78 17.58 -2.52
CA TYR A 188 -9.36 17.49 -2.18
C TYR A 188 -8.45 18.03 -3.29
N SER A 189 -8.79 19.21 -3.83
CA SER A 189 -8.07 19.85 -4.94
C SER A 189 -6.63 20.18 -4.51
N GLY A 190 -5.69 19.33 -4.93
CA GLY A 190 -4.27 19.42 -4.56
C GLY A 190 -3.72 18.22 -3.78
N LEU A 191 -4.56 17.30 -3.28
CA LEU A 191 -4.14 16.09 -2.54
C LEU A 191 -4.29 14.80 -3.36
N THR A 192 -4.97 14.86 -4.51
CA THR A 192 -5.01 13.79 -5.51
C THR A 192 -3.97 14.10 -6.60
N PRO A 193 -2.92 13.28 -6.78
CA PRO A 193 -1.87 13.53 -7.75
C PRO A 193 -2.40 13.65 -9.19
N ASN A 194 -2.10 14.75 -9.87
CA ASN A 194 -2.61 15.08 -11.21
C ASN A 194 -4.16 15.06 -11.37
N GLY A 195 -4.93 14.97 -10.27
CA GLY A 195 -6.38 14.73 -10.34
C GLY A 195 -6.79 13.30 -10.72
N ASN A 196 -5.85 12.35 -10.67
CA ASN A 196 -6.08 10.92 -10.88
C ASN A 196 -5.77 10.16 -9.57
N LYS A 197 -6.72 9.38 -9.06
CA LYS A 197 -6.56 8.66 -7.78
C LYS A 197 -5.69 7.41 -7.91
N ALA A 198 -5.65 6.78 -9.08
CA ALA A 198 -4.99 5.50 -9.30
C ALA A 198 -3.46 5.59 -9.23
N GLY A 199 -2.86 4.62 -8.54
CA GLY A 199 -1.43 4.40 -8.47
C GLY A 199 -1.05 2.92 -8.37
N VAL A 200 0.23 2.64 -8.12
CA VAL A 200 0.76 1.30 -7.81
C VAL A 200 1.85 1.40 -6.76
N SER A 201 2.03 0.33 -5.97
CA SER A 201 3.31 0.05 -5.32
C SER A 201 4.18 -0.83 -6.22
N ALA A 202 5.49 -0.68 -6.11
CA ALA A 202 6.52 -1.15 -7.04
C ALA A 202 6.51 -0.48 -8.43
N GLY A 203 7.68 -0.49 -9.09
CA GLY A 203 7.90 0.11 -10.41
C GLY A 203 7.91 -0.86 -11.59
N ASP A 204 7.68 -2.16 -11.36
CA ASP A 204 7.79 -3.21 -12.38
C ASP A 204 6.63 -3.20 -13.39
N SER A 205 5.43 -2.79 -12.96
CA SER A 205 4.23 -2.70 -13.79
C SER A 205 4.15 -1.43 -14.66
N LEU A 206 4.94 -0.39 -14.34
CA LEU A 206 4.90 0.91 -15.01
C LEU A 206 4.93 0.86 -16.55
N PRO A 207 5.71 -0.02 -17.23
CA PRO A 207 5.72 -0.10 -18.70
C PRO A 207 4.36 -0.40 -19.35
N TRP A 208 3.40 -0.92 -18.59
CA TRP A 208 2.04 -1.18 -19.05
C TRP A 208 1.02 -0.17 -18.51
N VAL A 209 1.12 0.25 -17.24
CA VAL A 209 0.06 1.01 -16.56
C VAL A 209 0.33 2.52 -16.41
N ALA A 210 1.58 2.99 -16.54
CA ALA A 210 1.95 4.36 -16.13
C ALA A 210 1.14 5.49 -16.80
N SER A 211 0.67 5.29 -18.04
CA SER A 211 -0.18 6.25 -18.76
C SER A 211 -1.59 6.42 -18.18
N LYS A 212 -1.97 5.59 -17.20
CA LYS A 212 -3.25 5.60 -16.49
C LYS A 212 -3.14 5.93 -15.00
N LEU A 213 -1.94 6.20 -14.48
CA LEU A 213 -1.72 6.51 -13.07
C LEU A 213 -1.59 8.01 -12.80
N GLY A 214 -2.10 8.45 -11.66
CA GLY A 214 -1.77 9.76 -11.07
C GLY A 214 -0.42 9.75 -10.38
N TRP A 215 -0.02 8.62 -9.77
CA TRP A 215 1.16 8.50 -8.91
C TRP A 215 1.66 7.05 -8.75
N TRP A 216 2.84 6.87 -8.15
CA TRP A 216 3.41 5.56 -7.80
C TRP A 216 4.51 5.67 -6.73
N TYR A 217 4.89 4.56 -6.10
CA TYR A 217 6.05 4.46 -5.19
C TYR A 217 6.67 3.05 -5.19
N ASP A 218 7.90 2.91 -4.69
CA ASP A 218 8.62 1.61 -4.55
C ASP A 218 9.19 1.37 -3.14
N TRP A 219 8.52 1.93 -2.13
CA TRP A 219 8.93 1.92 -0.73
C TRP A 219 10.30 2.55 -0.43
N SER A 220 10.95 3.21 -1.41
CA SER A 220 12.24 3.86 -1.23
C SER A 220 12.13 5.38 -1.07
N ALA A 221 13.20 5.99 -0.55
CA ALA A 221 13.35 7.43 -0.49
C ALA A 221 13.61 8.08 -1.87
N THR A 222 13.96 7.29 -2.89
CA THR A 222 14.30 7.78 -4.23
C THR A 222 13.80 6.80 -5.31
N PRO A 223 12.48 6.69 -5.53
CA PRO A 223 11.95 5.69 -6.45
C PRO A 223 12.44 5.90 -7.88
N SER A 224 12.69 4.82 -8.62
CA SER A 224 13.25 4.89 -9.97
C SER A 224 12.53 3.99 -10.98
N GLY A 225 12.02 4.60 -12.04
CA GLY A 225 11.30 3.94 -13.13
C GLY A 225 10.83 4.98 -14.16
N ASP A 226 10.43 4.52 -15.36
CA ASP A 226 9.73 5.38 -16.32
C ASP A 226 8.24 5.36 -15.99
N CYS A 227 7.77 6.43 -15.36
CA CYS A 227 6.40 6.61 -14.91
C CYS A 227 5.60 7.60 -15.79
N GLY A 228 6.14 8.02 -16.93
CA GLY A 228 5.50 8.96 -17.84
C GLY A 228 5.16 10.31 -17.18
N SER A 229 3.88 10.52 -16.88
CA SER A 229 3.37 11.72 -16.19
C SER A 229 2.97 11.50 -14.73
N ALA A 230 3.00 10.25 -14.24
CA ALA A 230 2.61 9.94 -12.86
C ALA A 230 3.62 10.50 -11.85
N VAL A 231 3.11 11.00 -10.72
CA VAL A 231 3.94 11.57 -9.64
C VAL A 231 4.69 10.45 -8.92
N THR A 232 6.01 10.50 -8.95
CA THR A 232 6.88 9.65 -8.13
C THR A 232 6.85 10.10 -6.67
N VAL A 233 6.41 9.22 -5.76
CA VAL A 233 6.26 9.53 -4.33
C VAL A 233 7.31 8.78 -3.50
N PRO A 234 8.28 9.48 -2.87
CA PRO A 234 9.25 8.85 -1.97
C PRO A 234 8.66 8.55 -0.58
N MET A 235 9.25 7.58 0.11
CA MET A 235 8.80 7.05 1.40
C MET A 235 9.93 7.05 2.46
N LEU A 236 9.61 7.42 3.70
CA LEU A 236 10.44 7.09 4.87
C LEU A 236 9.95 5.76 5.46
N TRP A 237 10.35 4.65 4.84
CA TRP A 237 9.80 3.33 5.13
C TRP A 237 9.93 2.89 6.60
N GLY A 238 11.03 3.23 7.27
CA GLY A 238 11.32 2.73 8.61
C GLY A 238 12.45 3.46 9.33
N GLY A 239 12.89 2.87 10.45
CA GLY A 239 13.89 3.44 11.37
C GLY A 239 15.31 2.89 11.19
N GLY A 240 15.59 2.16 10.10
CA GLY A 240 16.90 1.58 9.82
C GLY A 240 17.27 0.37 10.70
N ILE A 241 16.28 -0.34 11.25
CA ILE A 241 16.47 -1.44 12.22
C ILE A 241 15.86 -2.78 11.81
N ALA A 242 14.91 -2.82 10.86
CA ALA A 242 14.25 -4.05 10.46
C ALA A 242 15.20 -4.99 9.69
N ASP A 243 15.91 -4.45 8.70
CA ASP A 243 16.97 -5.13 7.95
C ASP A 243 17.96 -4.15 7.31
N ALA A 244 18.85 -4.65 6.44
CA ALA A 244 19.82 -3.83 5.73
C ALA A 244 19.22 -2.96 4.60
N THR A 245 18.00 -3.28 4.15
CA THR A 245 17.23 -2.51 3.16
C THR A 245 16.60 -1.29 3.83
N ASP A 246 15.99 -1.46 4.99
CA ASP A 246 15.51 -0.39 5.88
C ASP A 246 16.64 0.59 6.20
N ALA A 247 17.79 0.08 6.64
CA ALA A 247 18.97 0.91 6.93
C ALA A 247 19.45 1.71 5.70
N ALA A 248 19.37 1.14 4.50
CA ALA A 248 19.71 1.85 3.26
C ALA A 248 18.64 2.89 2.86
N ARG A 249 17.34 2.59 3.06
CA ARG A 249 16.21 3.50 2.82
C ARG A 249 16.27 4.73 3.72
N LEU A 250 16.55 4.55 5.02
CA LEU A 250 16.74 5.66 5.96
C LEU A 250 17.87 6.61 5.52
N VAL A 251 19.06 6.07 5.23
CA VAL A 251 20.22 6.88 4.80
C VAL A 251 19.95 7.60 3.46
N ALA A 252 19.20 6.98 2.55
CA ALA A 252 18.76 7.64 1.32
C ALA A 252 17.75 8.77 1.58
N PHE A 253 16.88 8.64 2.60
CA PHE A 253 15.93 9.68 3.01
C PHE A 253 16.61 10.86 3.70
N GLU A 254 17.55 10.59 4.61
CA GLU A 254 18.41 11.62 5.23
C GLU A 254 19.18 12.44 4.17
N ALA A 255 19.55 11.80 3.06
CA ALA A 255 20.25 12.43 1.93
C ALA A 255 19.35 13.23 0.96
N LEU A 256 18.03 13.32 1.18
CA LEU A 256 17.11 14.07 0.31
C LEU A 256 17.35 15.58 0.38
N GLY A 257 18.23 16.09 -0.48
CA GLY A 257 18.55 17.52 -0.62
C GLY A 257 17.48 18.41 -1.26
N HIS A 258 16.26 17.90 -1.49
CA HIS A 258 15.12 18.65 -2.03
C HIS A 258 13.84 18.38 -1.24
N THR A 259 12.75 19.06 -1.57
CA THR A 259 11.40 18.82 -1.03
C THR A 259 10.53 18.17 -2.12
N PRO A 260 10.16 16.88 -1.98
CA PRO A 260 9.17 16.21 -2.83
C PRO A 260 7.78 16.83 -2.69
N SER A 261 6.91 16.68 -3.70
CA SER A 261 5.52 17.15 -3.63
C SER A 261 4.67 16.36 -2.62
N TYR A 262 4.96 15.07 -2.46
CA TYR A 262 4.31 14.14 -1.53
C TYR A 262 5.38 13.30 -0.84
N ILE A 263 5.14 12.87 0.39
CA ILE A 263 5.99 11.92 1.13
C ILE A 263 5.09 10.92 1.86
N ILE A 264 5.39 9.63 1.76
CA ILE A 264 4.73 8.57 2.55
C ILE A 264 5.56 8.29 3.82
N GLY A 265 4.87 8.10 4.95
CA GLY A 265 5.45 7.75 6.24
C GLY A 265 5.93 6.30 6.35
N PHE A 266 6.02 5.83 7.60
CA PHE A 266 6.52 4.48 7.92
C PHE A 266 5.58 3.37 7.44
N GLU A 267 6.16 2.27 6.99
CA GLU A 267 5.46 1.06 6.62
C GLU A 267 5.14 0.23 7.85
N GLU A 268 3.86 0.04 8.17
CA GLU A 268 3.40 -0.93 9.17
C GLU A 268 4.22 -0.94 10.48
N PRO A 269 4.48 0.24 11.10
CA PRO A 269 5.32 0.33 12.29
C PRO A 269 4.67 -0.33 13.52
N ASP A 270 3.38 -0.64 13.46
CA ASP A 270 2.63 -1.36 14.49
C ASP A 270 2.75 -2.89 14.39
N CYS A 271 3.31 -3.42 13.30
CA CYS A 271 3.66 -4.83 13.15
C CYS A 271 5.07 -5.15 13.70
N ALA A 272 5.49 -6.42 13.66
CA ALA A 272 6.83 -6.81 14.06
C ALA A 272 7.84 -6.48 12.95
N ALA A 273 9.00 -5.91 13.30
CA ALA A 273 10.01 -5.48 12.33
C ALA A 273 10.53 -6.64 11.47
N GLY A 274 10.59 -6.42 10.16
CA GLY A 274 10.99 -7.39 9.13
C GLY A 274 9.79 -8.05 8.45
N SER A 275 10.05 -9.00 7.54
CA SER A 275 9.06 -9.72 6.72
C SER A 275 8.13 -8.88 5.81
N GLY A 276 8.20 -7.55 5.86
CA GLY A 276 7.36 -6.62 5.11
C GLY A 276 7.12 -5.32 5.86
N SER A 277 7.14 -5.35 7.20
CA SER A 277 6.78 -4.24 8.07
C SER A 277 8.01 -3.61 8.76
N SER A 278 7.98 -2.30 9.06
CA SER A 278 9.11 -1.60 9.68
C SER A 278 9.26 -1.84 11.19
N GLY A 279 8.15 -2.02 11.91
CA GLY A 279 8.08 -2.34 13.34
C GLY A 279 8.85 -1.39 14.26
N LEU A 280 8.28 -0.22 14.53
CA LEU A 280 8.87 0.84 15.34
C LEU A 280 8.05 1.05 16.63
N ASP A 281 8.70 1.43 17.74
CA ASP A 281 7.95 1.99 18.86
C ASP A 281 7.49 3.43 18.54
N VAL A 282 6.40 3.86 19.18
CA VAL A 282 5.77 5.17 18.93
C VAL A 282 6.74 6.34 19.19
N ALA A 283 7.60 6.26 20.20
CA ALA A 283 8.51 7.37 20.53
C ALA A 283 9.63 7.51 19.50
N THR A 284 10.17 6.39 19.00
CA THR A 284 11.08 6.37 17.85
C THR A 284 10.39 6.89 16.58
N GLY A 285 9.13 6.48 16.33
CA GLY A 285 8.33 6.95 15.19
C GLY A 285 8.11 8.47 15.21
N ILE A 286 7.71 9.04 16.35
CA ILE A 286 7.56 10.50 16.53
C ILE A 286 8.91 11.20 16.30
N ALA A 287 9.99 10.73 16.92
CA ALA A 287 11.30 11.37 16.82
C ALA A 287 11.85 11.38 15.39
N LEU A 288 11.66 10.32 14.61
CA LEU A 288 12.03 10.25 13.20
C LEU A 288 11.12 11.14 12.33
N TRP A 289 9.82 11.14 12.57
CA TRP A 289 8.87 11.98 11.83
C TRP A 289 9.16 13.47 12.02
N ASP A 290 9.34 13.91 13.27
CA ASP A 290 9.58 15.33 13.58
C ASP A 290 10.96 15.83 13.13
N SER A 291 11.95 14.94 13.00
CA SER A 291 13.30 15.32 12.54
C SER A 291 13.49 15.21 11.03
N LEU A 292 12.79 14.31 10.33
CA LEU A 292 13.01 14.03 8.90
C LEU A 292 11.82 14.38 8.00
N VAL A 293 10.58 14.21 8.47
CA VAL A 293 9.36 14.30 7.64
C VAL A 293 8.62 15.63 7.84
N ALA A 294 8.34 16.01 9.10
CA ALA A 294 7.69 17.28 9.42
C ALA A 294 8.41 18.51 8.79
N PRO A 295 9.75 18.61 8.78
CA PRO A 295 10.45 19.74 8.13
C PRO A 295 10.26 19.79 6.60
N LYS A 296 9.94 18.66 5.95
CA LYS A 296 9.57 18.63 4.53
C LYS A 296 8.15 19.16 4.32
N GLY A 297 7.23 18.85 5.23
CA GLY A 297 5.90 19.43 5.28
C GLY A 297 5.91 20.95 5.45
N GLU A 298 6.75 21.46 6.35
CA GLU A 298 6.97 22.91 6.52
C GLU A 298 7.62 23.56 5.28
N ALA A 299 8.37 22.78 4.49
CA ALA A 299 8.91 23.20 3.20
C ALA A 299 7.93 23.01 2.01
N GLY A 300 6.70 22.55 2.24
CA GLY A 300 5.64 22.46 1.23
C GLY A 300 5.35 21.06 0.67
N ALA A 301 5.91 19.99 1.24
CA ALA A 301 5.49 18.62 0.90
C ALA A 301 4.11 18.30 1.52
N ILE A 302 3.30 17.50 0.81
CA ILE A 302 2.09 16.89 1.36
C ILE A 302 2.49 15.62 2.10
N LEU A 303 2.15 15.53 3.38
CA LEU A 303 2.54 14.40 4.23
C LEU A 303 1.44 13.33 4.29
N VAL A 304 1.71 12.17 3.69
CA VAL A 304 0.91 10.95 3.82
C VAL A 304 1.42 10.18 5.03
N GLY A 305 0.50 9.77 5.93
CA GLY A 305 0.84 9.14 7.20
C GLY A 305 1.54 7.77 7.10
N PRO A 306 1.93 7.19 8.24
CA PRO A 306 2.31 5.78 8.31
C PRO A 306 1.08 4.87 8.18
N SER A 307 1.22 3.75 7.47
CA SER A 307 0.18 2.72 7.28
C SER A 307 0.21 1.71 8.43
N MET A 308 -0.94 1.25 8.95
CA MET A 308 -0.99 0.23 10.02
C MET A 308 -1.36 -1.15 9.46
N CYS A 309 -0.60 -2.19 9.80
CA CYS A 309 -0.87 -3.57 9.32
C CYS A 309 -2.18 -4.14 9.85
N LYS A 310 -2.65 -3.64 11.01
CA LYS A 310 -3.89 -4.12 11.67
C LYS A 310 -5.18 -3.53 11.08
N GLN A 311 -5.10 -2.66 10.07
CA GLN A 311 -6.28 -2.13 9.37
C GLN A 311 -7.27 -1.46 10.37
N ALA A 312 -8.59 -1.66 10.28
CA ALA A 312 -9.56 -1.20 11.28
C ALA A 312 -9.38 -1.77 12.72
N ALA A 313 -8.53 -2.78 12.91
CA ALA A 313 -8.18 -3.31 14.23
C ALA A 313 -6.87 -2.70 14.79
N GLU A 314 -6.35 -1.62 14.19
CA GLU A 314 -5.23 -0.88 14.76
C GLU A 314 -5.55 -0.34 16.15
N SER A 315 -4.54 -0.39 17.01
CA SER A 315 -4.64 0.15 18.37
C SER A 315 -3.25 0.33 18.98
N GLY A 316 -3.11 1.35 19.83
CA GLY A 316 -1.91 1.59 20.63
C GLY A 316 -0.71 2.19 19.88
N TRP A 317 -0.75 2.32 18.55
CA TRP A 317 0.31 2.96 17.77
C TRP A 317 -0.12 4.30 17.16
N LEU A 318 -1.11 4.31 16.26
CA LEU A 318 -1.42 5.48 15.44
C LEU A 318 -2.00 6.65 16.24
N GLY A 319 -2.96 6.40 17.14
CA GLY A 319 -3.49 7.44 18.05
C GLY A 319 -2.37 8.18 18.82
N PRO A 320 -1.56 7.48 19.62
CA PRO A 320 -0.42 8.06 20.33
C PRO A 320 0.62 8.77 19.43
N PHE A 321 0.88 8.26 18.22
CA PHE A 321 1.71 8.94 17.23
C PHE A 321 1.08 10.27 16.77
N MET A 322 -0.20 10.25 16.39
CA MET A 322 -0.99 11.41 15.94
C MET A 322 -1.23 12.47 17.03
N GLU A 323 -1.09 12.10 18.30
CA GLU A 323 -1.08 13.02 19.45
C GLU A 323 0.31 13.60 19.74
N GLY A 324 1.38 12.85 19.45
CA GLY A 324 2.74 13.20 19.85
C GLY A 324 3.59 13.96 18.83
N VAL A 325 3.29 13.87 17.52
CA VAL A 325 4.05 14.58 16.47
C VAL A 325 3.84 16.10 16.48
N SER A 326 4.92 16.84 16.23
CA SER A 326 4.92 18.30 16.10
C SER A 326 4.05 18.81 14.92
N ARG A 327 3.99 18.05 13.83
CA ARG A 327 3.12 18.27 12.67
C ARG A 327 2.44 16.96 12.29
N LYS A 328 1.10 16.96 12.24
CA LYS A 328 0.31 15.83 11.77
C LYS A 328 0.48 15.61 10.25
N PRO A 329 0.27 14.39 9.73
CA PRO A 329 0.11 14.19 8.29
C PRO A 329 -1.09 14.99 7.75
N ASP A 330 -0.99 15.39 6.50
CA ASP A 330 -2.04 16.07 5.73
C ASP A 330 -3.05 15.05 5.16
N ILE A 331 -2.63 13.79 5.01
CA ILE A 331 -3.41 12.66 4.47
C ILE A 331 -3.23 11.43 5.37
N MET A 332 -4.32 10.79 5.77
CA MET A 332 -4.29 9.51 6.47
C MET A 332 -3.91 8.37 5.50
N ASN A 333 -3.03 7.46 5.94
CA ASN A 333 -2.60 6.33 5.14
C ASN A 333 -3.17 5.02 5.69
N ILE A 334 -3.72 4.18 4.82
CA ILE A 334 -4.30 2.89 5.19
C ILE A 334 -3.84 1.77 4.25
N HIS A 335 -3.67 0.57 4.79
CA HIS A 335 -3.57 -0.67 4.02
C HIS A 335 -4.92 -1.41 4.09
N VAL A 336 -5.39 -1.93 2.95
CA VAL A 336 -6.70 -2.60 2.81
C VAL A 336 -6.50 -4.01 2.22
N ASN A 337 -6.25 -4.95 3.11
CA ASN A 337 -6.13 -6.38 2.88
C ASN A 337 -7.45 -7.06 3.26
N LYS A 338 -8.39 -7.12 2.31
CA LYS A 338 -9.79 -7.57 2.47
C LYS A 338 -10.21 -8.41 1.27
N ASN A 339 -11.27 -9.22 1.37
CA ASN A 339 -11.82 -9.99 0.24
C ASN A 339 -13.20 -9.49 -0.22
N ASN A 340 -13.75 -8.44 0.40
CA ASN A 340 -15.11 -7.97 0.11
C ASN A 340 -15.32 -6.48 0.40
N ALA A 341 -16.34 -5.89 -0.23
CA ALA A 341 -16.69 -4.47 -0.13
C ALA A 341 -16.97 -3.99 1.31
N ALA A 342 -17.60 -4.81 2.16
CA ALA A 342 -17.90 -4.41 3.54
C ALA A 342 -16.63 -4.34 4.39
N GLY A 343 -15.65 -5.21 4.14
CA GLY A 343 -14.30 -5.12 4.70
C GLY A 343 -13.61 -3.81 4.33
N ILE A 344 -13.58 -3.47 3.03
CA ILE A 344 -13.00 -2.21 2.52
C ILE A 344 -13.64 -1.01 3.21
N MET A 345 -14.98 -0.94 3.23
CA MET A 345 -15.71 0.16 3.85
C MET A 345 -15.47 0.25 5.37
N THR A 346 -15.25 -0.88 6.05
CA THR A 346 -14.96 -0.90 7.50
C THR A 346 -13.66 -0.17 7.83
N ASP A 347 -12.61 -0.32 7.01
CA ASP A 347 -11.36 0.42 7.22
C ASP A 347 -11.55 1.91 6.90
N ILE A 348 -12.12 2.25 5.74
CA ILE A 348 -12.35 3.66 5.35
C ILE A 348 -13.19 4.37 6.42
N ASP A 349 -14.23 3.72 6.94
CA ASP A 349 -15.07 4.25 8.03
C ASP A 349 -14.30 4.38 9.35
N HIS A 350 -13.47 3.41 9.75
CA HIS A 350 -12.64 3.50 10.97
C HIS A 350 -11.71 4.71 10.92
N TYR A 351 -10.87 4.81 9.88
CA TYR A 351 -9.87 5.85 9.78
C TYR A 351 -10.49 7.24 9.58
N TRP A 352 -11.56 7.34 8.77
CA TRP A 352 -12.28 8.60 8.58
C TRP A 352 -12.92 9.10 9.87
N ASN A 353 -13.68 8.24 10.58
CA ASN A 353 -14.40 8.65 11.79
C ASN A 353 -13.47 8.91 12.99
N THR A 354 -12.29 8.28 13.03
CA THR A 354 -11.31 8.45 14.10
C THR A 354 -10.41 9.67 13.89
N TYR A 355 -9.93 9.91 12.67
CA TYR A 355 -8.88 10.90 12.40
C TYR A 355 -9.34 12.10 11.54
N GLY A 356 -10.46 11.99 10.81
CA GLY A 356 -11.06 13.11 10.06
C GLY A 356 -10.23 13.67 8.90
N LEU A 357 -9.24 12.92 8.41
CA LEU A 357 -8.36 13.30 7.32
C LEU A 357 -8.77 12.65 5.98
N PRO A 358 -8.43 13.27 4.83
CA PRO A 358 -8.48 12.60 3.52
C PRO A 358 -7.62 11.33 3.54
N ILE A 359 -8.05 10.28 2.84
CA ILE A 359 -7.41 8.96 2.89
C ILE A 359 -6.63 8.69 1.60
N TRP A 360 -5.39 8.20 1.73
CA TRP A 360 -4.73 7.40 0.69
C TRP A 360 -4.75 5.93 1.12
N VAL A 361 -5.01 5.05 0.17
CA VAL A 361 -4.85 3.60 0.31
C VAL A 361 -3.53 3.24 -0.36
N THR A 362 -2.38 3.31 0.34
CA THR A 362 -1.09 3.03 -0.33
C THR A 362 -0.96 1.58 -0.77
N GLU A 363 -1.66 0.66 -0.10
CA GLU A 363 -1.76 -0.73 -0.51
C GLU A 363 -3.18 -1.26 -0.36
N PHE A 364 -3.69 -1.89 -1.40
CA PHE A 364 -4.82 -2.81 -1.30
C PHE A 364 -4.51 -4.17 -1.93
N ALA A 365 -5.05 -5.23 -1.35
CA ALA A 365 -4.97 -6.58 -1.88
C ALA A 365 -6.17 -7.46 -1.49
N CYS A 366 -6.48 -8.45 -2.31
CA CYS A 366 -7.50 -9.45 -2.00
C CYS A 366 -6.97 -10.43 -0.94
N VAL A 367 -7.50 -10.33 0.29
CA VAL A 367 -7.11 -11.14 1.46
C VAL A 367 -8.34 -11.42 2.32
N ASP A 368 -8.66 -12.69 2.61
CA ASP A 368 -9.54 -13.00 3.74
C ASP A 368 -8.76 -12.76 5.04
N ASP A 369 -9.15 -11.74 5.79
CA ASP A 369 -8.56 -11.37 7.09
C ASP A 369 -9.46 -11.75 8.29
N SER A 370 -10.54 -12.51 8.05
CA SER A 370 -11.59 -12.78 9.04
C SER A 370 -11.16 -13.69 10.20
N THR A 371 -10.03 -14.41 10.07
CA THR A 371 -9.52 -15.39 11.05
C THR A 371 -7.98 -15.36 11.16
N ASP A 372 -7.30 -15.39 10.03
CA ASP A 372 -5.85 -15.30 9.82
C ASP A 372 -5.64 -14.47 8.53
N PHE A 373 -4.41 -14.07 8.19
CA PHE A 373 -4.13 -13.40 6.91
C PHE A 373 -4.04 -14.42 5.76
N ILE A 374 -5.09 -14.53 4.93
CA ILE A 374 -5.19 -15.53 3.86
C ILE A 374 -5.41 -14.82 2.51
N PRO A 375 -4.36 -14.61 1.69
CA PRO A 375 -4.50 -14.03 0.36
C PRO A 375 -5.45 -14.83 -0.54
N CYS A 376 -6.32 -14.14 -1.28
CA CYS A 376 -7.18 -14.76 -2.28
C CYS A 376 -6.34 -15.51 -3.32
N THR A 377 -6.82 -16.66 -3.77
CA THR A 377 -6.13 -17.50 -4.77
C THR A 377 -6.98 -17.85 -5.98
N ASP A 378 -8.29 -17.70 -5.88
CA ASP A 378 -9.19 -17.86 -7.02
C ASP A 378 -9.10 -16.61 -7.91
N GLN A 379 -8.99 -16.81 -9.22
CA GLN A 379 -8.75 -15.70 -10.15
C GLN A 379 -10.04 -14.91 -10.44
N ASP A 380 -11.22 -15.55 -10.41
CA ASP A 380 -12.50 -14.85 -10.58
C ASP A 380 -12.84 -14.03 -9.32
N GLU A 381 -12.52 -14.55 -8.12
CA GLU A 381 -12.55 -13.80 -6.85
C GLU A 381 -11.66 -12.55 -6.91
N ILE A 382 -10.38 -12.72 -7.29
CA ILE A 382 -9.43 -11.61 -7.43
C ILE A 382 -9.92 -10.58 -8.46
N ASN A 383 -10.38 -11.03 -9.64
CA ASN A 383 -10.88 -10.15 -10.69
C ASN A 383 -12.10 -9.32 -10.22
N ALA A 384 -13.06 -9.97 -9.55
CA ALA A 384 -14.24 -9.31 -8.97
C ALA A 384 -13.87 -8.33 -7.85
N PHE A 385 -12.90 -8.70 -6.99
CA PHE A 385 -12.39 -7.83 -5.93
C PHE A 385 -11.71 -6.58 -6.48
N ILE A 386 -10.85 -6.71 -7.50
CA ILE A 386 -10.15 -5.57 -8.12
C ILE A 386 -11.15 -4.55 -8.68
N HIS A 387 -12.17 -5.00 -9.41
CA HIS A 387 -13.24 -4.11 -9.88
C HIS A 387 -14.03 -3.47 -8.73
N THR A 388 -14.35 -4.24 -7.69
CA THR A 388 -15.08 -3.74 -6.51
C THR A 388 -14.28 -2.67 -5.76
N ALA A 389 -12.99 -2.90 -5.54
CA ALA A 389 -12.09 -1.99 -4.83
C ALA A 389 -11.89 -0.68 -5.61
N VAL A 390 -11.58 -0.76 -6.91
CA VAL A 390 -11.41 0.44 -7.75
C VAL A 390 -12.69 1.26 -7.83
N ASP A 391 -13.85 0.63 -8.06
CA ASP A 391 -15.11 1.36 -8.18
C ASP A 391 -15.52 2.02 -6.84
N ILE A 392 -15.17 1.44 -5.69
CA ILE A 392 -15.29 2.08 -4.36
C ILE A 392 -14.32 3.25 -4.22
N PHE A 393 -13.02 3.04 -4.45
CA PHE A 393 -12.00 4.06 -4.22
C PHE A 393 -12.14 5.27 -5.15
N GLU A 394 -12.67 5.08 -6.36
CA GLU A 394 -13.00 6.19 -7.28
C GLU A 394 -14.25 6.96 -6.83
N THR A 395 -15.31 6.26 -6.40
CA THR A 395 -16.59 6.91 -6.07
C THR A 395 -16.67 7.48 -4.65
N ASP A 396 -15.90 6.96 -3.68
CA ASP A 396 -15.88 7.50 -2.31
C ASP A 396 -15.13 8.86 -2.27
N SER A 397 -15.81 9.90 -1.79
CA SER A 397 -15.30 11.26 -1.62
C SER A 397 -14.39 11.45 -0.38
N ARG A 398 -13.96 10.37 0.27
CA ARG A 398 -12.95 10.36 1.34
C ARG A 398 -11.58 9.92 0.85
N ILE A 399 -11.54 9.12 -0.22
CA ILE A 399 -10.31 8.67 -0.86
C ILE A 399 -9.77 9.77 -1.78
N ALA A 400 -8.53 10.17 -1.55
CA ALA A 400 -7.76 11.08 -2.40
C ALA A 400 -6.75 10.34 -3.30
N GLY A 401 -6.46 9.06 -3.03
CA GLY A 401 -5.60 8.21 -3.86
C GLY A 401 -5.64 6.74 -3.40
N TYR A 402 -5.36 5.81 -4.32
CA TYR A 402 -5.25 4.39 -4.01
C TYR A 402 -4.19 3.73 -4.90
N ALA A 403 -3.48 2.72 -4.38
CA ALA A 403 -2.45 2.00 -5.12
C ALA A 403 -2.57 0.49 -4.91
N TYR A 404 -2.50 -0.25 -6.02
CA TYR A 404 -2.50 -1.71 -6.03
C TYR A 404 -1.21 -2.22 -5.39
N SER A 405 -1.31 -3.11 -4.41
CA SER A 405 -0.13 -3.70 -3.77
C SER A 405 0.57 -4.70 -4.67
N ASN A 406 1.87 -4.51 -4.90
CA ASN A 406 2.78 -5.57 -5.37
C ASN A 406 3.73 -6.01 -4.23
N GLY A 407 3.25 -5.92 -2.98
CA GLY A 407 3.99 -6.24 -1.76
C GLY A 407 4.19 -7.74 -1.51
N TYR A 408 4.96 -8.06 -0.47
CA TYR A 408 5.27 -9.45 -0.11
C TYR A 408 4.11 -10.15 0.61
N GLY A 409 4.11 -11.49 0.56
CA GLY A 409 3.14 -12.34 1.29
C GLY A 409 1.80 -12.56 0.58
N LEU A 410 1.55 -11.88 -0.54
CA LEU A 410 0.36 -12.04 -1.38
C LEU A 410 0.46 -13.27 -2.31
N SER A 411 -0.63 -13.62 -3.00
CA SER A 411 -0.68 -14.83 -3.84
C SER A 411 -0.01 -14.64 -5.22
N GLU A 412 0.43 -15.76 -5.81
CA GLU A 412 0.98 -15.81 -7.18
C GLU A 412 0.01 -15.33 -8.27
N ASN A 413 -1.29 -15.28 -7.97
CA ASN A 413 -2.34 -14.80 -8.87
C ASN A 413 -2.61 -13.30 -8.65
N TRP A 414 -2.29 -12.76 -7.47
CA TRP A 414 -2.37 -11.32 -7.20
C TRP A 414 -1.25 -10.50 -7.87
N MET A 415 -0.08 -11.09 -8.15
CA MET A 415 1.07 -10.39 -8.76
C MET A 415 0.68 -9.61 -10.02
N MET A 416 1.02 -8.31 -10.12
CA MET A 416 0.65 -7.50 -11.29
C MET A 416 1.43 -7.87 -12.56
N VAL A 417 2.69 -8.31 -12.41
CA VAL A 417 3.56 -8.77 -13.50
C VAL A 417 3.98 -10.22 -13.26
N LYS A 418 3.85 -11.07 -14.27
CA LYS A 418 4.26 -12.49 -14.23
C LYS A 418 5.02 -12.85 -15.50
N ASP A 419 6.14 -13.54 -15.37
CA ASP A 419 7.05 -13.92 -16.47
C ASP A 419 7.45 -12.77 -17.41
N GLY A 420 7.51 -11.54 -16.88
CA GLY A 420 7.84 -10.33 -17.63
C GLY A 420 6.71 -9.79 -18.51
N GLN A 421 5.46 -10.16 -18.25
CA GLN A 421 4.25 -9.63 -18.88
C GLN A 421 3.23 -9.20 -17.82
N LEU A 422 2.32 -8.28 -18.17
CA LEU A 422 1.20 -7.92 -17.31
C LEU A 422 0.29 -9.15 -17.09
N SER A 423 0.06 -9.52 -15.83
CA SER A 423 -0.75 -10.70 -15.47
C SER A 423 -2.23 -10.50 -15.77
N GLU A 424 -3.06 -11.51 -15.54
CA GLU A 424 -4.52 -11.35 -15.63
C GLU A 424 -5.03 -10.29 -14.64
N SER A 425 -4.62 -10.39 -13.36
CA SER A 425 -4.96 -9.39 -12.33
C SER A 425 -4.44 -7.98 -12.66
N GLY A 426 -3.25 -7.88 -13.27
CA GLY A 426 -2.73 -6.61 -13.78
C GLY A 426 -3.53 -6.05 -14.96
N GLN A 427 -4.00 -6.90 -15.87
CA GLN A 427 -4.91 -6.52 -16.95
C GLN A 427 -6.29 -6.10 -16.40
N THR A 428 -6.81 -6.79 -15.39
CA THR A 428 -8.06 -6.43 -14.70
C THR A 428 -7.94 -5.08 -13.98
N TYR A 429 -6.81 -4.79 -13.32
CA TYR A 429 -6.56 -3.49 -12.71
C TYR A 429 -6.48 -2.38 -13.77
N LEU A 430 -5.70 -2.58 -14.84
CA LEU A 430 -5.61 -1.64 -15.96
C LEU A 430 -6.99 -1.37 -16.60
N ALA A 431 -7.81 -2.40 -16.77
CA ALA A 431 -9.18 -2.29 -17.28
C ALA A 431 -10.13 -1.57 -16.30
N ALA A 432 -9.95 -1.76 -14.99
CA ALA A 432 -10.73 -1.08 -13.96
C ALA A 432 -10.46 0.44 -13.94
N ILE A 433 -9.18 0.84 -13.85
CA ILE A 433 -8.80 2.27 -13.79
C ILE A 433 -9.08 2.99 -15.12
N SER A 434 -9.02 2.27 -16.25
CA SER A 434 -9.36 2.81 -17.58
C SER A 434 -10.85 3.12 -17.79
N LYS A 435 -11.72 2.86 -16.80
CA LYS A 435 -13.10 3.40 -16.76
C LYS A 435 -13.11 4.91 -16.45
N TYR A 436 -12.10 5.41 -15.73
CA TYR A 436 -12.09 6.73 -15.09
C TYR A 436 -11.07 7.70 -15.73
N HIS A 437 -9.96 7.17 -16.26
CA HIS A 437 -8.86 7.91 -16.89
C HIS A 437 -8.39 7.22 -18.18
#